data_AF-A0A3R6B3F6-F1
#
_entry.id   AF-A0A3R6B3F6-F1
#
_cell.length_a   1.000
_cell.length_b   1.000
_cell.length_c   1.000
_cell.angle_alpha   90.00
_cell.angle_beta   90.00
_cell.angle_gamma   90.00
#
_symmetry.space_group_name_H-M   'P 1'
#
loop_
_entity.id
_entity.type
_entity.pdbx_description
1 polymer ?
#
loop_
_entity_poly.entity_id
_entity_poly.type
_entity_poly.pdbx_seq_one_letter_code
_entity_poly.pdbx_strand_id
1 'polypeptide(L)'
;MGLREWFNNKLDDVADKVQDFSGESERRVLVDETKDATTALKQDVTHNVETLNEMAVQFNSRVDKLNHIREEAIAELVGQLREHMSRFGRVKAPFEFVPESYRRSELRIPERRLQTEEDYIASYDWDEQERFDFAFDRGVFGTKKETEKIIVDLTKHLDNLKLLREQIANEFVLKVDRRNLEISIAQTYLDIIDVIISQIEGVILPKLSIIKGFMIAKHVALYEEQIGEAELKNVNYSADALRGTDFEEYGVFIRNAFGFYILSANVLSNAVLTHLLEDTVTAEDEAALANQVSAVDSQARALKGEY
;
A
#
# COMPACT_ATOMS: atom_id res chain seq x y z
N MET A 1 -8.42 -36.67 61.84
CA MET A 1 -9.24 -36.79 60.63
C MET A 1 -10.67 -37.06 61.06
N GLY A 2 -11.50 -36.02 61.05
CA GLY A 2 -12.88 -36.10 61.54
C GLY A 2 -13.80 -36.77 60.52
N LEU A 3 -14.84 -37.46 60.98
CA LEU A 3 -15.89 -38.04 60.12
C LEU A 3 -16.41 -37.05 59.07
N ARG A 4 -16.50 -35.75 59.39
CA ARG A 4 -16.87 -34.68 58.44
C ARG A 4 -15.86 -34.47 57.30
N GLU A 5 -14.56 -34.51 57.56
CA GLU A 5 -13.53 -34.41 56.49
C GLU A 5 -13.56 -35.64 55.59
N TRP A 6 -13.79 -36.82 56.18
CA TRP A 6 -13.92 -38.07 55.40
C TRP A 6 -15.18 -38.09 54.54
N PHE A 7 -16.32 -37.62 55.07
CA PHE A 7 -17.58 -37.50 54.31
C PHE A 7 -17.50 -36.46 53.20
N ASN A 8 -16.86 -35.31 53.44
CA ASN A 8 -16.67 -34.28 52.41
C ASN A 8 -15.75 -34.78 51.29
N ASN A 9 -14.60 -35.39 51.62
CA ASN A 9 -13.71 -35.97 50.60
C ASN A 9 -14.39 -37.10 49.81
N LYS A 10 -15.28 -37.88 50.44
CA LYS A 10 -16.07 -38.93 49.77
C LYS A 10 -17.16 -38.36 48.86
N LEU A 11 -17.72 -37.20 49.20
CA LEU A 11 -18.72 -36.49 48.40
C LEU A 11 -18.06 -35.87 47.17
N ASP A 12 -16.89 -35.27 47.33
CA ASP A 12 -16.10 -34.71 46.24
C ASP A 12 -15.65 -35.83 45.27
N ASP A 13 -15.12 -36.95 45.78
CA ASP A 13 -14.77 -38.14 44.96
C ASP A 13 -15.93 -38.73 44.15
N VAL A 14 -17.16 -38.60 44.66
CA VAL A 14 -18.38 -39.09 44.01
C VAL A 14 -18.92 -38.07 43.02
N ALA A 15 -18.84 -36.78 43.35
CA ALA A 15 -19.16 -35.69 42.44
C ALA A 15 -18.24 -35.71 41.20
N ASP A 16 -16.93 -35.90 41.40
CA ASP A 16 -15.95 -36.00 40.32
C ASP A 16 -16.23 -37.20 39.40
N LYS A 17 -16.54 -38.37 39.97
CA LYS A 17 -16.91 -39.55 39.18
C LYS A 17 -18.22 -39.39 38.41
N VAL A 18 -19.18 -38.64 38.95
CA VAL A 18 -20.44 -38.35 38.27
C VAL A 18 -20.22 -37.34 37.15
N GLN A 19 -19.36 -36.34 37.36
CA GLN A 19 -18.96 -35.39 36.32
C GLN A 19 -18.25 -36.11 35.17
N ASP A 20 -17.26 -36.95 35.46
CA ASP A 20 -16.54 -37.75 34.45
C ASP A 20 -17.47 -38.72 33.71
N PHE A 21 -18.38 -39.39 34.42
CA PHE A 21 -19.32 -40.33 33.81
C PHE A 21 -20.34 -39.64 32.89
N SER A 22 -20.74 -38.41 33.23
CA SER A 22 -21.67 -37.58 32.45
C SER A 22 -21.01 -36.86 31.27
N GLY A 23 -19.68 -36.85 31.18
CA GLY A 23 -18.92 -36.10 30.17
C GLY A 23 -18.73 -34.62 30.47
N GLU A 24 -19.12 -34.16 31.67
CA GLU A 24 -19.07 -32.74 32.05
C GLU A 24 -17.65 -32.19 32.13
N SER A 25 -16.68 -33.00 32.59
CA SER A 25 -15.26 -32.63 32.64
C SER A 25 -14.71 -32.35 31.23
N GLU A 26 -15.04 -33.20 30.25
CA GLU A 26 -14.66 -33.05 28.84
C GLU A 26 -15.33 -31.82 28.20
N ARG A 27 -16.62 -31.62 28.47
CA ARG A 27 -17.36 -30.44 28.01
C ARG A 27 -16.72 -29.14 28.52
N ARG A 28 -16.31 -29.07 29.79
CA ARG A 28 -15.65 -27.88 30.36
C ARG A 28 -14.35 -27.56 29.66
N VAL A 29 -13.50 -28.57 29.46
CA VAL A 29 -12.24 -28.40 28.71
C VAL A 29 -12.53 -27.85 27.31
N LEU A 30 -13.52 -28.40 26.60
CA LEU A 30 -13.90 -27.92 25.26
C LEU A 30 -14.47 -26.49 25.27
N VAL A 31 -15.26 -26.11 26.27
CA VAL A 31 -15.74 -24.73 26.43
C VAL A 31 -14.55 -23.78 26.60
N ASP A 32 -13.61 -24.12 27.47
CA ASP A 32 -12.43 -23.29 27.72
C ASP A 32 -11.54 -23.19 26.46
N GLU A 33 -11.29 -24.31 25.77
CA GLU A 33 -10.57 -24.31 24.49
C GLU A 33 -11.26 -23.45 23.42
N THR A 34 -12.59 -23.44 23.40
CA THR A 34 -13.39 -22.64 22.46
C THR A 34 -13.37 -21.14 22.82
N LYS A 35 -13.39 -20.80 24.11
CA LYS A 35 -13.18 -19.42 24.62
C LYS A 35 -11.81 -18.89 24.23
N ASP A 36 -10.77 -19.69 24.43
CA ASP A 36 -9.40 -19.34 24.08
C ASP A 36 -9.24 -19.14 22.57
N ALA A 37 -9.80 -20.05 21.76
CA ALA A 37 -9.78 -19.94 20.30
C ALA A 37 -10.50 -18.66 19.79
N THR A 38 -11.64 -18.31 20.40
CA THR A 38 -12.41 -17.10 20.04
C THR A 38 -11.69 -15.83 20.45
N THR A 39 -11.08 -15.84 21.64
CA THR A 39 -10.25 -14.72 22.12
C THR A 39 -9.06 -14.51 21.20
N ALA A 40 -8.36 -15.59 20.82
CA ALA A 40 -7.25 -15.53 19.87
C ALA A 40 -7.71 -15.01 18.49
N LEU A 41 -8.85 -15.47 17.98
CA LEU A 41 -9.42 -14.99 16.72
C LEU A 41 -9.71 -13.47 16.78
N LYS A 42 -10.29 -12.99 17.87
CA LYS A 42 -10.57 -11.56 18.09
C LYS A 42 -9.30 -10.73 18.11
N GLN A 43 -8.27 -11.21 18.81
CA GLN A 43 -6.96 -10.56 18.86
C GLN A 43 -6.32 -10.49 17.47
N ASP A 44 -6.30 -11.60 16.73
CA ASP A 44 -5.75 -11.66 15.37
C ASP A 44 -6.49 -10.71 14.42
N VAL A 45 -7.83 -10.72 14.42
CA VAL A 45 -8.64 -9.82 13.58
C VAL A 45 -8.39 -8.36 13.93
N THR A 46 -8.31 -8.03 15.22
CA THR A 46 -8.04 -6.65 15.68
C THR A 46 -6.68 -6.18 15.20
N HIS A 47 -5.63 -6.98 15.46
CA HIS A 47 -4.27 -6.68 15.04
C HIS A 47 -4.13 -6.54 13.52
N ASN A 48 -4.78 -7.43 12.77
CA ASN A 48 -4.78 -7.41 11.31
C ASN A 48 -5.47 -6.16 10.74
N VAL A 49 -6.60 -5.76 11.32
CA VAL A 49 -7.31 -4.53 10.92
C VAL A 49 -6.48 -3.29 11.22
N GLU A 50 -5.89 -3.21 12.41
CA GLU A 50 -5.00 -2.10 12.80
C GLU A 50 -3.81 -1.97 11.83
N THR A 51 -3.14 -3.10 11.54
CA THR A 51 -2.00 -3.14 10.61
C THR A 51 -2.41 -2.65 9.21
N LEU A 52 -3.53 -3.14 8.66
CA LEU A 52 -4.01 -2.70 7.35
C LEU A 52 -4.41 -1.21 7.33
N ASN A 53 -4.91 -0.68 8.44
CA ASN A 53 -5.25 0.74 8.58
C ASN A 53 -3.99 1.61 8.62
N GLU A 54 -2.95 1.20 9.34
CA GLU A 54 -1.65 1.88 9.31
C GLU A 54 -1.06 1.91 7.90
N MET A 55 -1.13 0.78 7.17
CA MET A 55 -0.72 0.71 5.76
C MET A 55 -1.56 1.63 4.86
N ALA A 56 -2.88 1.72 5.11
CA ALA A 56 -3.75 2.64 4.37
C ALA A 56 -3.37 4.12 4.60
N VAL A 57 -3.05 4.50 5.84
CA VAL A 57 -2.53 5.85 6.17
C VAL A 57 -1.20 6.12 5.46
N GLN A 58 -0.30 5.15 5.47
CA GLN A 58 0.98 5.23 4.76
C GLN A 58 0.81 5.38 3.24
N PHE A 59 -0.15 4.68 2.64
CA PHE A 59 -0.47 4.82 1.23
C PHE A 59 -1.08 6.21 0.93
N ASN A 60 -2.10 6.60 1.69
CA ASN A 60 -2.81 7.87 1.49
C ASN A 60 -1.86 9.08 1.61
N SER A 61 -0.94 9.07 2.59
CA SER A 61 0.04 10.15 2.75
C SER A 61 1.02 10.26 1.58
N ARG A 62 1.37 9.15 0.92
CA ARG A 62 2.17 9.16 -0.32
C ARG A 62 1.39 9.72 -1.50
N VAL A 63 0.10 9.40 -1.62
CA VAL A 63 -0.78 9.99 -2.64
C VAL A 63 -0.92 11.50 -2.42
N ASP A 64 -1.05 11.96 -1.17
CA ASP A 64 -1.09 13.39 -0.84
C ASP A 64 0.23 14.08 -1.23
N LYS A 65 1.37 13.50 -0.85
CA LYS A 65 2.70 14.00 -1.23
C LYS A 65 2.84 14.08 -2.76
N LEU A 66 2.35 13.06 -3.47
CA LEU A 66 2.42 13.01 -4.92
C LEU A 66 1.62 14.13 -5.57
N ASN A 67 0.37 14.33 -5.14
CA ASN A 67 -0.48 15.40 -5.64
C ASN A 67 0.16 16.78 -5.42
N HIS A 68 0.71 17.00 -4.21
CA HIS A 68 1.37 18.25 -3.87
C HIS A 68 2.60 18.54 -4.74
N ILE A 69 3.49 17.55 -4.93
CA ILE A 69 4.69 17.73 -5.79
C ILE A 69 4.28 17.99 -7.25
N ARG A 70 3.23 17.31 -7.74
CA ARG A 70 2.74 17.51 -9.10
C ARG A 70 2.15 18.90 -9.32
N GLU A 71 1.37 19.39 -8.37
CA GLU A 71 0.74 20.71 -8.42
C GLU A 71 1.76 21.85 -8.29
N GLU A 72 2.65 21.78 -7.30
CA GLU A 72 3.54 22.89 -6.99
C GLU A 72 4.84 22.88 -7.79
N ALA A 73 5.56 21.75 -7.84
CA ALA A 73 6.90 21.70 -8.41
C ALA A 73 6.89 21.35 -9.90
N ILE A 74 6.18 20.28 -10.29
CA ILE A 74 6.23 19.78 -11.68
C ILE A 74 5.58 20.76 -12.64
N ALA A 75 4.42 21.34 -12.29
CA ALA A 75 3.70 22.24 -13.18
C ALA A 75 4.57 23.46 -13.57
N GLU A 76 5.22 24.10 -12.59
CA GLU A 76 6.12 25.23 -12.82
C GLU A 76 7.35 24.81 -13.64
N LEU A 77 8.05 23.76 -13.20
CA LEU A 77 9.30 23.30 -13.83
C LEU A 77 9.11 22.84 -15.27
N VAL A 78 8.04 22.10 -15.54
CA VAL A 78 7.70 21.68 -16.90
C VAL A 78 7.33 22.89 -17.77
N GLY A 79 6.69 23.91 -17.19
CA GLY A 79 6.42 25.19 -17.85
C GLY A 79 7.71 25.91 -18.27
N GLN A 80 8.64 26.10 -17.33
CA GLN A 80 9.95 26.72 -17.58
C GLN A 80 10.76 25.94 -18.61
N LEU A 81 10.81 24.61 -18.46
CA LEU A 81 11.54 23.73 -19.38
C LEU A 81 10.96 23.80 -20.80
N ARG A 82 9.63 23.78 -20.94
CA ARG A 82 8.96 23.94 -22.22
C ARG A 82 9.30 25.29 -22.87
N GLU A 83 9.31 26.38 -22.11
CA GLU A 83 9.69 27.69 -22.65
C GLU A 83 11.11 27.66 -23.23
N HIS A 84 12.08 27.14 -22.47
CA HIS A 84 13.47 27.05 -22.92
C HIS A 84 13.62 26.14 -24.14
N MET A 85 12.99 24.98 -24.13
CA MET A 85 13.10 23.99 -25.20
C MET A 85 12.36 24.40 -26.48
N SER A 86 11.28 25.18 -26.38
CA SER A 86 10.49 25.65 -27.54
C SER A 86 11.32 26.44 -28.56
N ARG A 87 12.43 27.03 -28.11
CA ARG A 87 13.39 27.78 -28.95
C ARG A 87 14.29 26.88 -29.79
N PHE A 88 14.41 25.62 -29.40
CA PHE A 88 15.25 24.62 -30.06
C PHE A 88 14.45 23.61 -30.88
N GLY A 89 13.12 23.60 -30.75
CA GLY A 89 12.25 22.66 -31.45
C GLY A 89 10.80 22.74 -30.97
N ARG A 90 9.92 21.98 -31.62
CA ARG A 90 8.51 21.89 -31.20
C ARG A 90 8.37 20.99 -29.98
N VAL A 91 7.84 21.56 -28.90
CA VAL A 91 7.51 20.84 -27.67
C VAL A 91 5.99 20.78 -27.54
N LYS A 92 5.42 19.59 -27.33
CA LYS A 92 3.98 19.46 -27.03
C LYS A 92 3.66 20.21 -25.73
N ALA A 93 2.43 20.70 -25.59
CA ALA A 93 1.98 21.28 -24.33
C ALA A 93 2.02 20.21 -23.21
N PRO A 94 2.30 20.60 -21.95
CA PRO A 94 2.14 19.68 -20.85
C PRO A 94 0.71 19.14 -20.84
N PHE A 95 0.58 17.86 -20.50
CA PHE A 95 -0.70 17.20 -20.24
C PHE A 95 -1.43 17.94 -19.11
N GLU A 96 -2.76 17.97 -19.16
CA GLU A 96 -3.56 18.47 -18.04
C GLU A 96 -3.36 17.52 -16.85
N PHE A 97 -2.82 18.05 -15.76
CA PHE A 97 -2.71 17.33 -14.51
C PHE A 97 -4.11 17.12 -13.92
N VAL A 98 -4.47 15.88 -13.63
CA VAL A 98 -5.68 15.53 -12.88
C VAL A 98 -5.23 15.08 -11.49
N PRO A 99 -5.64 15.78 -10.42
CA PRO A 99 -5.33 15.38 -9.05
C PRO A 99 -5.96 14.03 -8.70
N GLU A 100 -5.23 13.22 -7.96
CA GLU A 100 -5.68 11.89 -7.56
C GLU A 100 -6.59 12.00 -6.34
N SER A 101 -7.89 11.72 -6.52
CA SER A 101 -8.90 11.84 -5.45
C SER A 101 -9.11 10.56 -4.65
N TYR A 102 -8.60 9.43 -5.12
CA TYR A 102 -8.85 8.14 -4.48
C TYR A 102 -8.12 8.00 -3.14
N ARG A 103 -8.79 7.43 -2.14
CA ARG A 103 -8.24 7.17 -0.80
C ARG A 103 -8.64 5.78 -0.33
N ARG A 104 -7.71 5.12 0.36
CA ARG A 104 -8.00 3.86 1.05
C ARG A 104 -8.81 4.16 2.31
N SER A 105 -9.97 3.53 2.40
CA SER A 105 -10.85 3.62 3.56
C SER A 105 -10.30 2.80 4.72
N GLU A 106 -10.49 3.31 5.93
CA GLU A 106 -10.26 2.54 7.15
C GLU A 106 -11.18 1.33 7.22
N LEU A 107 -10.58 0.17 7.50
CA LEU A 107 -11.28 -1.06 7.80
C LEU A 107 -11.80 -1.00 9.23
N ARG A 108 -13.02 -1.53 9.44
CA ARG A 108 -13.64 -1.65 10.75
C ARG A 108 -13.59 -3.09 11.23
N ILE A 109 -13.42 -3.26 12.54
CA ILE A 109 -13.52 -4.55 13.20
C ILE A 109 -14.97 -5.06 13.05
N PRO A 110 -15.20 -6.32 12.64
CA PRO A 110 -16.53 -6.88 12.47
C PRO A 110 -17.14 -7.30 13.83
N GLU A 111 -17.40 -6.32 14.70
CA GLU A 111 -17.84 -6.52 16.10
C GLU A 111 -19.03 -7.47 16.23
N ARG A 112 -20.05 -7.32 15.37
CA ARG A 112 -21.25 -8.17 15.40
C ARG A 112 -20.95 -9.66 15.19
N ARG A 113 -19.97 -9.97 14.33
CA ARG A 113 -19.59 -11.36 14.07
C ARG A 113 -18.84 -11.94 15.26
N LEU A 114 -17.91 -11.17 15.84
CA LEU A 114 -17.17 -11.58 17.04
C LEU A 114 -18.09 -11.78 18.25
N GLN A 115 -19.07 -10.89 18.43
CA GLN A 115 -20.08 -11.03 19.48
C GLN A 115 -20.94 -12.28 19.30
N THR A 116 -21.25 -12.67 18.06
CA THR A 116 -22.02 -13.90 17.78
C THR A 116 -21.25 -15.15 18.23
N GLU A 117 -19.92 -15.17 18.08
CA GLU A 117 -19.10 -16.30 18.56
C GLU A 117 -19.03 -16.32 20.10
N GLU A 118 -18.91 -15.15 20.74
CA GLU A 118 -18.94 -15.02 22.22
C GLU A 118 -20.30 -15.48 22.79
N ASP A 119 -21.41 -15.06 22.17
CA ASP A 119 -22.79 -15.43 22.56
C ASP A 119 -23.04 -16.95 22.38
N TYR A 120 -22.50 -17.56 21.32
CA TYR A 120 -22.60 -18.99 21.09
C TYR A 120 -21.94 -19.78 22.23
N ILE A 121 -20.74 -19.38 22.64
CA ILE A 121 -20.01 -20.02 23.74
C ILE A 121 -20.73 -19.84 25.07
N ALA A 122 -21.21 -18.62 25.35
CA ALA A 122 -21.94 -18.32 26.58
C ALA A 122 -23.20 -19.19 26.74
N SER A 123 -23.87 -19.56 25.63
CA SER A 123 -25.04 -20.44 25.67
C SER A 123 -24.75 -21.88 26.16
N TYR A 124 -23.48 -22.30 26.11
CA TYR A 124 -23.01 -23.60 26.60
C TYR A 124 -22.21 -23.49 27.91
N ASP A 125 -21.98 -22.28 28.44
CA ASP A 125 -21.20 -22.05 29.65
C ASP A 125 -22.08 -22.00 30.91
N TRP A 126 -22.63 -23.16 31.28
CA TRP A 126 -23.55 -23.26 32.42
C TRP A 126 -22.86 -23.12 33.77
N ASP A 127 -23.52 -22.42 34.70
CA ASP A 127 -23.05 -22.29 36.07
C ASP A 127 -23.32 -23.54 36.93
N GLU A 128 -22.83 -23.56 38.17
CA GLU A 128 -22.99 -24.71 39.08
C GLU A 128 -24.45 -25.01 39.44
N GLN A 129 -25.30 -23.99 39.51
CA GLN A 129 -26.70 -24.12 39.86
C GLN A 129 -27.53 -24.64 38.67
N GLU A 130 -27.29 -24.11 37.46
CA GLU A 130 -27.91 -24.57 36.21
C GLU A 130 -27.59 -26.04 35.90
N ARG A 131 -26.34 -26.45 36.17
CA ARG A 131 -25.91 -27.85 36.03
C ARG A 131 -26.62 -28.77 37.01
N PHE A 132 -26.77 -28.33 38.25
CA PHE A 132 -27.48 -29.08 39.29
C PHE A 132 -28.95 -29.25 38.92
N ASP A 133 -29.62 -28.15 38.55
CA ASP A 133 -31.04 -28.16 38.19
C ASP A 133 -31.30 -29.02 36.93
N PHE A 134 -30.42 -28.95 35.93
CA PHE A 134 -30.50 -29.78 34.73
C PHE A 134 -30.28 -31.28 35.00
N ALA A 135 -29.30 -31.62 35.86
CA ALA A 135 -29.03 -33.00 36.26
C ALA A 135 -30.14 -33.57 37.15
N PHE A 136 -30.75 -32.73 37.98
CA PHE A 136 -31.89 -33.07 38.84
C PHE A 136 -33.15 -33.37 38.01
N ASP A 137 -33.44 -32.56 36.99
CA ASP A 137 -34.64 -32.71 36.16
C ASP A 137 -34.58 -33.86 35.14
N ARG A 138 -33.40 -34.18 34.60
CA ARG A 138 -33.25 -35.18 33.51
C ARG A 138 -32.63 -36.52 33.94
N GLY A 139 -32.02 -36.58 35.12
CA GLY A 139 -31.27 -37.73 35.62
C GLY A 139 -29.97 -38.00 34.86
N VAL A 140 -29.03 -38.72 35.48
CA VAL A 140 -27.63 -38.88 35.05
C VAL A 140 -27.45 -39.35 33.60
N PHE A 141 -28.31 -40.26 33.11
CA PHE A 141 -28.25 -40.76 31.71
C PHE A 141 -28.80 -39.75 30.69
N GLY A 142 -29.82 -38.98 31.08
CA GLY A 142 -30.37 -37.90 30.25
C GLY A 142 -29.37 -36.75 30.12
N THR A 143 -28.70 -36.40 31.23
CA THR A 143 -27.59 -35.45 31.26
C THR A 143 -26.46 -35.90 30.36
N LYS A 144 -26.00 -37.15 30.50
CA LYS A 144 -24.92 -37.70 29.65
C LYS A 144 -25.20 -37.59 28.15
N LYS A 145 -26.40 -38.00 27.71
CA LYS A 145 -26.77 -37.96 26.28
C LYS A 145 -26.80 -36.54 25.73
N GLU A 146 -27.22 -35.56 26.53
CA GLU A 146 -27.21 -34.17 26.10
C GLU A 146 -25.79 -33.58 26.13
N THR A 147 -25.00 -33.89 27.16
CA THR A 147 -23.58 -33.50 27.25
C THR A 147 -22.78 -34.05 26.07
N GLU A 148 -23.00 -35.30 25.65
CA GLU A 148 -22.38 -35.88 24.44
C GLU A 148 -22.74 -35.10 23.16
N LYS A 149 -23.98 -34.61 23.01
CA LYS A 149 -24.33 -33.76 21.87
C LYS A 149 -23.65 -32.40 21.93
N ILE A 150 -23.61 -31.78 23.11
CA ILE A 150 -22.95 -30.50 23.33
C ILE A 150 -21.46 -30.62 23.01
N ILE A 151 -20.80 -31.69 23.45
CA ILE A 151 -19.41 -32.01 23.10
C ILE A 151 -19.24 -32.08 21.59
N VAL A 152 -20.09 -32.83 20.88
CA VAL A 152 -20.02 -32.93 19.41
C VAL A 152 -20.20 -31.57 18.73
N ASP A 153 -21.12 -30.74 19.22
CA ASP A 153 -21.38 -29.43 18.63
C ASP A 153 -20.28 -28.41 18.95
N LEU A 154 -19.72 -28.43 20.17
CA LEU A 154 -18.56 -27.62 20.56
C LEU A 154 -17.31 -28.01 19.77
N THR A 155 -17.02 -29.31 19.61
CA THR A 155 -15.87 -29.78 18.82
C THR A 155 -15.99 -29.32 17.37
N LYS A 156 -17.16 -29.46 16.74
CA LYS A 156 -17.38 -28.95 15.38
C LYS A 156 -17.20 -27.44 15.29
N HIS A 157 -17.70 -26.70 16.28
CA HIS A 157 -17.57 -25.26 16.32
C HIS A 157 -16.12 -24.82 16.49
N LEU A 158 -15.36 -25.47 17.38
CA LEU A 158 -13.93 -25.27 17.56
C LEU A 158 -13.14 -25.54 16.27
N ASP A 159 -13.45 -26.63 15.56
CA ASP A 159 -12.83 -26.93 14.27
C ASP A 159 -13.16 -25.86 13.21
N ASN A 160 -14.41 -25.38 13.18
CA ASN A 160 -14.81 -24.28 12.30
C ASN A 160 -14.10 -22.96 12.64
N LEU A 161 -13.90 -22.64 13.93
CA LEU A 161 -13.16 -21.46 14.36
C LEU A 161 -11.68 -21.55 13.95
N LYS A 162 -11.05 -22.72 14.08
CA LYS A 162 -9.68 -22.96 13.62
C LYS A 162 -9.57 -22.74 12.10
N LEU A 163 -10.49 -23.33 11.33
CA LEU A 163 -10.53 -23.13 9.88
C LEU A 163 -10.75 -21.66 9.49
N LEU A 164 -11.68 -20.98 10.17
CA LEU A 164 -11.96 -19.56 9.95
C LEU A 164 -10.72 -18.69 10.24
N ARG A 165 -10.01 -18.99 11.33
CA ARG A 165 -8.76 -18.32 11.69
C ARG A 165 -7.70 -18.49 10.60
N GLU A 166 -7.52 -19.69 10.08
CA GLU A 166 -6.59 -19.95 8.96
C GLU A 166 -6.99 -19.20 7.68
N GLN A 167 -8.29 -19.18 7.35
CA GLN A 167 -8.79 -18.41 6.21
C GLN A 167 -8.51 -16.91 6.35
N ILE A 168 -8.78 -16.35 7.53
CA ILE A 168 -8.51 -14.94 7.84
C ILE A 168 -7.02 -14.65 7.77
N ALA A 169 -6.16 -15.54 8.28
CA ALA A 169 -4.71 -15.38 8.20
C ALA A 169 -4.23 -15.34 6.74
N ASN A 170 -4.72 -16.25 5.90
CA ASN A 170 -4.37 -16.27 4.47
C ASN A 170 -4.88 -15.01 3.74
N GLU A 171 -6.13 -14.60 3.99
CA GLU A 171 -6.68 -13.37 3.39
C GLU A 171 -5.90 -12.13 3.84
N PHE A 172 -5.49 -12.09 5.11
CA PHE A 172 -4.66 -11.00 5.65
C PHE A 172 -3.31 -10.92 4.95
N VAL A 173 -2.60 -12.05 4.78
CA VAL A 173 -1.31 -12.09 4.06
C VAL A 173 -1.48 -11.54 2.63
N LEU A 174 -2.50 -11.98 1.90
CA LEU A 174 -2.75 -11.48 0.54
C LEU A 174 -3.04 -9.97 0.51
N LYS A 175 -3.79 -9.45 1.48
CA LYS A 175 -4.05 -8.00 1.60
C LYS A 175 -2.79 -7.22 1.95
N VAL A 176 -1.94 -7.73 2.84
CA VAL A 176 -0.67 -7.12 3.22
C VAL A 176 0.28 -7.07 2.03
N ASP A 177 0.47 -8.18 1.33
CA ASP A 177 1.35 -8.26 0.15
C ASP A 177 0.92 -7.25 -0.92
N ARG A 178 -0.39 -7.17 -1.19
CA ARG A 178 -0.97 -6.20 -2.11
C ARG A 178 -0.74 -4.75 -1.65
N ARG A 179 -0.96 -4.44 -0.37
CA ARG A 179 -0.73 -3.10 0.18
C ARG A 179 0.75 -2.71 0.13
N ASN A 180 1.65 -3.65 0.38
CA ASN A 180 3.09 -3.43 0.23
C ASN A 180 3.47 -3.10 -1.22
N LEU A 181 2.92 -3.84 -2.19
CA LEU A 181 3.12 -3.56 -3.61
C LEU A 181 2.65 -2.15 -3.99
N GLU A 182 1.44 -1.77 -3.55
CA GLU A 182 0.91 -0.43 -3.78
C GLU A 182 1.79 0.68 -3.16
N ILE A 183 2.24 0.48 -1.91
CA ILE A 183 3.14 1.42 -1.24
C ILE A 183 4.49 1.51 -1.97
N SER A 184 5.04 0.38 -2.41
CA SER A 184 6.30 0.30 -3.17
C SER A 184 6.22 1.06 -4.48
N ILE A 185 5.14 0.87 -5.24
CA ILE A 185 4.91 1.57 -6.52
C ILE A 185 4.73 3.07 -6.28
N ALA A 186 3.91 3.46 -5.28
CA ALA A 186 3.74 4.86 -4.92
C ALA A 186 5.07 5.53 -4.55
N GLN A 187 5.90 4.84 -3.77
CA GLN A 187 7.22 5.33 -3.38
C GLN A 187 8.16 5.46 -4.58
N THR A 188 8.26 4.42 -5.41
CA THR A 188 9.10 4.42 -6.61
C THR A 188 8.72 5.57 -7.56
N TYR A 189 7.42 5.87 -7.64
CA TYR A 189 6.93 6.98 -8.45
C TYR A 189 7.28 8.36 -7.85
N LEU A 190 7.30 8.49 -6.52
CA LEU A 190 7.83 9.69 -5.87
C LEU A 190 9.33 9.86 -6.15
N ASP A 191 10.10 8.77 -6.02
CA ASP A 191 11.55 8.80 -6.21
C ASP A 191 11.94 9.19 -7.65
N ILE A 192 11.24 8.66 -8.66
CA ILE A 192 11.50 9.04 -10.07
C ILE A 192 11.12 10.50 -10.34
N ILE A 193 10.07 11.02 -9.70
CA ILE A 193 9.72 12.44 -9.79
C ILE A 193 10.83 13.31 -9.20
N ASP A 194 11.35 12.95 -8.03
CA ASP A 194 12.43 13.69 -7.38
C ASP A 194 13.68 13.71 -8.28
N VAL A 195 14.00 12.59 -8.96
CA VAL A 195 15.06 12.55 -9.97
C VAL A 195 14.75 13.51 -11.12
N ILE A 196 13.54 13.46 -11.68
CA ILE A 196 13.12 14.35 -12.78
C ILE A 196 13.30 15.82 -12.40
N ILE A 197 12.78 16.23 -11.24
CA ILE A 197 12.89 17.59 -10.72
C ILE A 197 14.37 17.97 -10.58
N SER A 198 15.18 17.14 -9.93
CA SER A 198 16.60 17.43 -9.70
C SER A 198 17.40 17.61 -11.00
N GLN A 199 17.10 16.83 -12.05
CA GLN A 199 17.80 16.96 -13.32
C GLN A 199 17.35 18.21 -14.08
N ILE A 200 16.06 18.54 -14.05
CA ILE A 200 15.53 19.74 -14.68
C ILE A 200 16.16 20.99 -14.06
N GLU A 201 16.08 21.11 -12.73
CA GLU A 201 16.57 22.27 -11.98
C GLU A 201 18.09 22.37 -11.95
N GLY A 202 18.77 21.26 -11.65
CA GLY A 202 20.21 21.26 -11.40
C GLY A 202 21.08 21.20 -12.65
N VAL A 203 20.57 20.63 -13.75
CA VAL A 203 21.38 20.33 -14.93
C VAL A 203 20.82 20.95 -16.19
N ILE A 204 19.54 20.70 -16.50
CA ILE A 204 18.96 21.06 -17.80
C ILE A 204 18.75 22.56 -17.93
N LEU A 205 17.99 23.18 -17.02
CA LEU A 205 17.69 24.61 -17.08
C LEU A 205 18.95 25.50 -17.03
N PRO A 206 19.93 25.25 -16.13
CA PRO A 206 21.16 26.04 -16.10
C PRO A 206 21.94 25.94 -17.40
N LYS A 207 22.13 24.72 -17.93
CA LYS A 207 22.94 24.51 -19.13
C LYS A 207 22.23 25.00 -20.40
N LEU A 208 20.91 24.85 -20.52
CA LEU A 208 20.13 25.46 -21.60
C LEU A 208 20.19 26.99 -21.55
N SER A 209 20.23 27.59 -20.36
CA SER A 209 20.38 29.04 -20.21
C SER A 209 21.74 29.54 -20.71
N ILE A 210 22.82 28.82 -20.40
CA ILE A 210 24.16 29.11 -20.92
C ILE A 210 24.20 28.98 -22.45
N ILE A 211 23.70 27.86 -22.98
CA ILE A 211 23.66 27.61 -24.43
C ILE A 211 22.87 28.69 -25.14
N LYS A 212 21.71 29.08 -24.60
CA LYS A 212 20.90 30.19 -25.12
C LYS A 212 21.69 31.50 -25.15
N GLY A 213 22.35 31.87 -24.05
CA GLY A 213 23.18 33.08 -23.97
C GLY A 213 24.31 33.07 -25.02
N PHE A 214 24.98 31.94 -25.18
CA PHE A 214 26.03 31.76 -26.17
C PHE A 214 25.52 31.88 -27.61
N MET A 215 24.40 31.21 -27.93
CA MET A 215 23.81 31.24 -29.27
C MET A 215 23.33 32.66 -29.64
N ILE A 216 22.73 33.37 -28.67
CA ILE A 216 22.39 34.78 -28.81
C ILE A 216 23.64 35.63 -29.07
N ALA A 217 24.71 35.48 -28.27
CA ALA A 217 25.94 36.24 -28.43
C ALA A 217 26.61 35.97 -29.79
N LYS A 218 26.63 34.71 -30.25
CA LYS A 218 27.14 34.33 -31.57
C LYS A 218 26.31 34.94 -32.69
N HIS A 219 24.98 34.98 -32.54
CA HIS A 219 24.11 35.61 -33.51
C HIS A 219 24.34 37.12 -33.58
N VAL A 220 24.45 37.81 -32.44
CA VAL A 220 24.80 39.25 -32.39
C VAL A 220 26.18 39.52 -32.98
N ALA A 221 27.18 38.67 -32.72
CA ALA A 221 28.52 38.85 -33.27
C ALA A 221 28.61 38.63 -34.79
N LEU A 222 27.70 37.83 -35.37
CA LEU A 222 27.65 37.57 -36.81
C LEU A 222 26.84 38.62 -37.59
N TYR A 223 25.93 39.33 -36.92
CA TYR A 223 25.09 40.37 -37.51
C TYR A 223 25.40 41.71 -36.82
N GLU A 224 26.32 42.50 -37.39
CA GLU A 224 26.77 43.82 -36.88
C GLU A 224 25.67 44.90 -36.79
N GLU A 225 24.43 44.62 -37.19
CA GLU A 225 23.33 45.59 -37.16
C GLU A 225 22.49 45.48 -35.89
N GLN A 226 21.92 46.61 -35.47
CA GLN A 226 21.15 46.80 -34.23
C GLN A 226 19.90 45.90 -34.18
N ILE A 227 20.07 44.64 -33.80
CA ILE A 227 18.96 43.74 -33.49
C ILE A 227 18.28 44.27 -32.22
N GLY A 228 17.00 44.65 -32.33
CA GLY A 228 16.21 45.09 -31.18
C GLY A 228 15.94 43.93 -30.22
N GLU A 229 15.79 44.21 -28.91
CA GLU A 229 15.50 43.20 -27.87
C GLU A 229 14.33 42.25 -28.20
N ALA A 230 13.35 42.73 -28.99
CA ALA A 230 12.19 41.94 -29.41
C ALA A 230 12.54 40.84 -30.43
N GLU A 231 13.53 41.05 -31.31
CA GLU A 231 13.97 40.06 -32.30
C GLU A 231 14.85 38.98 -31.66
N LEU A 232 15.68 39.34 -30.68
CA LEU A 232 16.49 38.40 -29.89
C LEU A 232 15.67 37.36 -29.13
N LYS A 233 14.43 37.71 -28.74
CA LYS A 233 13.54 36.77 -28.03
C LYS A 233 12.99 35.66 -28.92
N ASN A 234 12.99 35.83 -30.25
CA ASN A 234 12.33 34.94 -31.22
C ASN A 234 13.28 34.14 -32.13
N VAL A 235 14.59 34.17 -31.87
CA VAL A 235 15.54 33.40 -32.68
C VAL A 235 15.45 31.91 -32.33
N ASN A 236 15.05 31.11 -33.31
CA ASN A 236 15.00 29.66 -33.19
C ASN A 236 16.30 29.04 -33.72
N TYR A 237 16.83 28.07 -32.98
CA TYR A 237 18.08 27.40 -33.34
C TYR A 237 17.85 25.90 -33.47
N SER A 238 18.20 25.34 -34.64
CA SER A 238 18.19 23.88 -34.79
C SER A 238 19.44 23.29 -34.14
N ALA A 239 19.26 22.35 -33.21
CA ALA A 239 20.38 21.58 -32.63
C ALA A 239 21.19 20.83 -33.70
N ASP A 240 20.57 20.47 -34.83
CA ASP A 240 21.24 19.78 -35.94
C ASP A 240 22.27 20.65 -36.64
N ALA A 241 22.12 21.98 -36.57
CA ALA A 241 23.06 22.93 -37.18
C ALA A 241 24.42 22.96 -36.45
N LEU A 242 24.52 22.36 -35.26
CA LEU A 242 25.75 22.30 -34.46
C LEU A 242 26.58 21.04 -34.72
N ARG A 243 26.06 20.07 -35.49
CA ARG A 243 26.76 18.81 -35.79
C ARG A 243 28.04 19.08 -36.61
N GLY A 244 29.16 18.48 -36.21
CA GLY A 244 30.46 18.66 -36.88
C GLY A 244 31.09 20.03 -36.66
N THR A 245 30.60 20.81 -35.69
CA THR A 245 31.20 22.08 -35.27
C THR A 245 31.86 21.91 -33.90
N ASP A 246 32.72 22.87 -33.49
CA ASP A 246 33.30 22.91 -32.14
C ASP A 246 32.24 22.97 -31.02
N PHE A 247 30.96 23.22 -31.38
CA PHE A 247 29.82 23.32 -30.47
C PHE A 247 28.89 22.10 -30.52
N GLU A 248 29.32 20.99 -31.13
CA GLU A 248 28.54 19.76 -31.25
C GLU A 248 28.06 19.25 -29.88
N GLU A 249 28.86 19.44 -28.82
CA GLU A 249 28.49 19.09 -27.45
C GLU A 249 27.17 19.73 -26.97
N TYR A 250 26.88 20.98 -27.38
CA TYR A 250 25.64 21.67 -27.04
C TYR A 250 24.46 21.10 -27.84
N GLY A 251 24.69 20.71 -29.10
CA GLY A 251 23.69 20.04 -29.92
C GLY A 251 23.31 18.67 -29.35
N VAL A 252 24.30 17.89 -28.91
CA VAL A 252 24.08 16.59 -28.23
C VAL A 252 23.32 16.80 -26.92
N PHE A 253 23.71 17.79 -26.11
CA PHE A 253 23.02 18.10 -24.86
C PHE A 253 21.55 18.47 -25.08
N ILE A 254 21.26 19.35 -26.05
CA ILE A 254 19.89 19.73 -26.38
C ILE A 254 19.06 18.49 -26.75
N ARG A 255 19.58 17.61 -27.62
CA ARG A 255 18.87 16.36 -27.98
C ARG A 255 18.62 15.47 -26.76
N ASN A 256 19.60 15.33 -25.88
CA ASN A 256 19.44 14.53 -24.67
C ASN A 256 18.39 15.13 -23.72
N ALA A 257 18.30 16.47 -23.63
CA ALA A 257 17.24 17.15 -22.89
C ALA A 257 15.85 16.92 -23.50
N PHE A 258 15.73 16.86 -24.83
CA PHE A 258 14.49 16.44 -25.49
C PHE A 258 14.10 15.00 -25.18
N GLY A 259 15.05 14.07 -25.23
CA GLY A 259 14.81 12.68 -24.81
C GLY A 259 14.32 12.59 -23.36
N PHE A 260 15.00 13.32 -22.46
CA PHE A 260 14.63 13.37 -21.05
C PHE A 260 13.22 13.92 -20.82
N TYR A 261 12.86 15.01 -21.50
CA TYR A 261 11.53 15.60 -21.43
C TYR A 261 10.44 14.61 -21.85
N ILE A 262 10.64 13.88 -22.95
CA ILE A 262 9.66 12.90 -23.46
C ILE A 262 9.48 11.76 -22.47
N LEU A 263 10.57 11.21 -21.93
CA LEU A 263 10.52 10.14 -20.93
C LEU A 263 9.81 10.60 -19.66
N SER A 264 10.15 11.80 -19.16
CA SER A 264 9.52 12.40 -17.99
C SER A 264 8.02 12.59 -18.20
N ALA A 265 7.62 13.09 -19.38
CA ALA A 265 6.21 13.27 -19.72
C ALA A 265 5.44 11.93 -19.77
N ASN A 266 6.06 10.87 -20.29
CA ASN A 266 5.46 9.54 -20.32
C ASN A 266 5.29 8.96 -18.91
N VAL A 267 6.28 9.11 -18.02
CA VAL A 267 6.15 8.71 -16.61
C VAL A 267 4.99 9.44 -15.96
N LEU A 268 4.94 10.76 -16.12
CA LEU A 268 3.94 11.64 -15.52
C LEU A 268 2.51 11.43 -16.01
N SER A 269 2.33 10.79 -17.17
CA SER A 269 1.03 10.52 -17.79
C SER A 269 0.67 9.03 -17.84
N ASN A 270 1.45 8.15 -17.20
CA ASN A 270 1.26 6.71 -17.27
C ASN A 270 0.03 6.24 -16.48
N ALA A 271 -0.74 5.31 -17.07
CA ALA A 271 -1.88 4.64 -16.47
C ALA A 271 -1.55 3.80 -15.23
N VAL A 272 -0.27 3.47 -14.98
CA VAL A 272 0.17 2.77 -13.75
C VAL A 272 -0.33 3.47 -12.48
N LEU A 273 -0.43 4.79 -12.48
CA LEU A 273 -1.04 5.52 -11.36
C LEU A 273 -2.54 5.41 -11.28
N THR A 274 -3.21 5.41 -12.42
CA THR A 274 -4.64 5.15 -12.48
C THR A 274 -4.94 3.75 -11.92
N HIS A 275 -4.17 2.72 -12.31
CA HIS A 275 -4.31 1.37 -11.77
C HIS A 275 -4.00 1.27 -10.27
N LEU A 276 -3.00 2.03 -9.79
CA LEU A 276 -2.66 2.15 -8.37
C LEU A 276 -3.83 2.65 -7.53
N LEU A 277 -4.62 3.54 -8.09
CA LEU A 277 -5.72 4.21 -7.41
C LEU A 277 -7.05 3.48 -7.60
N GLU A 278 -7.21 2.76 -8.70
CA GLU A 278 -8.40 1.94 -8.95
C GLU A 278 -8.35 0.58 -8.27
N ASP A 279 -7.27 0.27 -7.55
CA ASP A 279 -7.06 -1.03 -6.92
C ASP A 279 -7.01 -2.16 -7.96
N THR A 280 -6.26 -1.96 -9.04
CA THR A 280 -6.09 -2.96 -10.12
C THR A 280 -4.63 -3.29 -10.40
N VAL A 281 -3.73 -2.92 -9.50
CA VAL A 281 -2.28 -3.11 -9.62
C VAL A 281 -1.90 -4.58 -9.72
N THR A 282 -0.93 -4.84 -10.58
CA THR A 282 -0.30 -6.13 -10.78
C THR A 282 1.23 -6.02 -10.69
N ALA A 283 1.92 -7.16 -10.62
CA ALA A 283 3.38 -7.20 -10.69
C ALA A 283 3.93 -6.70 -12.05
N GLU A 284 3.12 -6.73 -13.11
CA GLU A 284 3.52 -6.18 -14.41
C GLU A 284 3.62 -4.65 -14.37
N ASP A 285 2.77 -3.98 -13.59
CA ASP A 285 2.82 -2.53 -13.39
C ASP A 285 4.11 -2.11 -12.66
N GLU A 286 4.56 -2.89 -11.67
CA GLU A 286 5.84 -2.67 -10.97
C GLU A 286 7.03 -2.82 -11.93
N ALA A 287 7.05 -3.86 -12.76
CA ALA A 287 8.09 -4.06 -13.75
C ALA A 287 8.10 -2.95 -14.82
N ALA A 288 6.92 -2.50 -15.26
CA ALA A 288 6.79 -1.38 -16.19
C ALA A 288 7.36 -0.09 -15.60
N LEU A 289 7.09 0.19 -14.31
CA LEU A 289 7.64 1.35 -13.62
C LEU A 289 9.16 1.24 -13.45
N ALA A 290 9.68 0.07 -13.08
CA ALA A 290 11.12 -0.15 -12.95
C ALA A 290 11.88 0.09 -14.27
N ASN A 291 11.30 -0.35 -15.40
CA ASN A 291 11.85 -0.07 -16.72
C ASN A 291 11.86 1.43 -17.04
N GLN A 292 10.82 2.17 -16.62
CA GLN A 292 10.77 3.62 -16.78
C GLN A 292 11.83 4.32 -15.92
N VAL A 293 12.03 3.90 -14.67
CA VAL A 293 13.12 4.38 -13.79
C VAL A 293 14.47 4.20 -14.47
N SER A 294 14.76 3.00 -14.97
CA SER A 294 16.02 2.72 -15.65
C SER A 294 16.24 3.60 -16.89
N ALA A 295 15.18 3.83 -17.67
CA ALA A 295 15.23 4.71 -18.84
C ALA A 295 15.52 6.17 -18.46
N VAL A 296 14.87 6.69 -17.42
CA VAL A 296 15.09 8.06 -16.92
C VAL A 296 16.53 8.20 -16.39
N ASP A 297 17.02 7.23 -15.62
CA ASP A 297 18.39 7.24 -15.09
C ASP A 297 19.46 7.18 -16.19
N SER A 298 19.26 6.32 -17.18
CA SER A 298 20.16 6.25 -18.34
C SER A 298 20.22 7.58 -19.07
N GLN A 299 19.07 8.23 -19.26
CA GLN A 299 19.01 9.53 -19.91
C GLN A 299 19.61 10.65 -19.04
N ALA A 300 19.47 10.56 -17.71
CA ALA A 300 20.09 11.48 -16.76
C ALA A 300 21.62 11.41 -16.82
N ARG A 301 22.20 10.22 -16.96
CA ARG A 301 23.65 10.03 -17.18
C ARG A 301 24.10 10.60 -18.52
N ALA A 302 23.32 10.36 -19.57
CA ALA A 302 23.60 10.92 -20.90
C ALA A 302 23.61 12.47 -20.93
N LEU A 303 22.82 13.14 -20.07
CA LEU A 303 22.87 14.61 -19.91
C LEU A 303 24.21 15.09 -19.34
N LYS A 304 24.87 14.27 -18.52
CA LYS A 304 26.19 14.54 -17.92
C LYS A 304 27.35 14.11 -18.82
N GLY A 305 27.07 13.45 -19.95
CA GLY A 305 28.09 12.88 -20.82
C GLY A 305 28.68 11.57 -20.31
N GLU A 306 28.01 10.94 -19.33
CA GLU A 306 28.36 9.63 -18.80
C GLU A 306 27.59 8.57 -19.61
N TYR A 307 28.32 7.70 -20.30
CA TYR A 307 27.77 6.60 -21.11
C TYR A 307 28.08 5.25 -20.46
#